data_AF-V4JVH4-F1
#
_entry.id   AF-V4JVH4-F1
#
_cell.length_a   1.000
_cell.length_b   1.000
_cell.length_c   1.000
_cell.angle_alpha   90.00
_cell.angle_beta   90.00
_cell.angle_gamma   90.00
#
_symmetry.space_group_name_H-M   'P 1'
#
loop_
_entity.id
_entity.type
_entity.pdbx_description
1 polymer ?
#
loop_
_entity_poly.entity_id
_entity_poly.type
_entity_poly.pdbx_seq_one_letter_code
_entity_poly.pdbx_strand_id
1 'polypeptide(L)'
;MQVKDLAPGANVDSITVKVVSVGEPRSVIGRDGSSHRVADALVGDETGSVLMTLWDRNIEAVRAGAVIEVRNGFVGTSRGT
;
A
#
# COMPACT_ATOMS: atom_id res chain seq x y z
N MET A 1 -4.67 -4.24 -14.87
CA MET A 1 -3.41 -3.52 -14.57
C MET A 1 -2.54 -4.45 -13.75
N GLN A 2 -1.25 -4.57 -14.05
CA GLN A 2 -0.29 -5.39 -13.30
C GLN A 2 0.70 -4.50 -12.55
N VAL A 3 1.42 -5.06 -11.57
CA VAL A 3 2.39 -4.31 -10.75
C VAL A 3 3.50 -3.69 -11.61
N LYS A 4 3.99 -4.37 -12.65
CA LYS A 4 4.99 -3.82 -13.58
C LYS A 4 4.55 -2.56 -14.33
N ASP A 5 3.24 -2.32 -14.44
CA ASP A 5 2.68 -1.17 -15.18
C ASP A 5 2.55 0.08 -14.29
N LEU A 6 2.83 -0.05 -12.98
CA LEU A 6 2.74 1.06 -12.03
C LEU A 6 3.84 2.09 -12.31
N ALA A 7 3.41 3.32 -12.60
CA ALA A 7 4.30 4.46 -12.83
C ALA A 7 4.09 5.53 -11.73
N PRO A 8 5.16 6.23 -11.30
CA PRO A 8 5.05 7.37 -10.40
C PRO A 8 4.01 8.39 -10.86
N GLY A 9 3.12 8.80 -9.97
CA GLY A 9 2.06 9.77 -10.25
C GLY A 9 0.85 9.20 -10.99
N ALA A 10 0.82 7.90 -11.29
CA ALA A 10 -0.34 7.26 -11.90
C ALA A 10 -1.46 7.01 -10.87
N ASN A 11 -2.69 7.19 -11.34
CA ASN A 11 -3.89 6.69 -10.67
C ASN A 11 -4.14 5.25 -11.09
N VAL A 12 -4.62 4.44 -10.15
CA VAL A 12 -4.94 3.03 -10.34
C VAL A 12 -6.41 2.82 -10.07
N ASP A 13 -7.20 2.58 -11.12
CA ASP A 13 -8.64 2.33 -10.96
C ASP A 13 -8.89 1.06 -10.14
N SER A 14 -8.26 -0.05 -10.56
CA SER A 14 -8.25 -1.31 -9.83
C SER A 14 -7.00 -2.14 -10.16
N ILE A 15 -6.42 -2.76 -9.14
CA ILE A 15 -5.36 -3.76 -9.25
C ILE A 15 -5.57 -4.87 -8.22
N THR A 16 -5.34 -6.12 -8.60
CA THR A 16 -5.37 -7.28 -7.69
C THR A 16 -3.96 -7.70 -7.35
N VAL A 17 -3.65 -7.79 -6.06
CA VAL A 17 -2.32 -8.14 -5.56
C VAL A 17 -2.41 -9.15 -4.42
N LYS A 18 -1.37 -9.98 -4.28
CA LYS A 18 -1.17 -10.83 -3.11
C LYS A 18 -0.34 -10.10 -2.07
N VAL A 19 -0.80 -10.15 -0.83
CA VAL A 19 -0.08 -9.62 0.33
C VAL A 19 0.99 -10.62 0.74
N VAL A 20 2.25 -10.22 0.67
CA VAL A 20 3.40 -11.03 1.07
C VAL A 20 3.65 -10.86 2.57
N SER A 21 3.69 -9.62 3.05
CA SER A 21 3.88 -9.29 4.46
C SER A 21 3.23 -7.95 4.81
N VAL A 22 2.97 -7.75 6.10
CA VAL A 22 2.52 -6.46 6.66
C VAL A 22 3.50 -6.09 7.76
N GLY A 23 4.13 -4.93 7.64
CA GLY A 23 5.08 -4.41 8.63
C GLY A 23 4.40 -3.92 9.91
N GLU A 24 5.21 -3.59 10.90
CA GLU A 24 4.71 -3.05 12.17
C GLU A 24 4.11 -1.65 11.99
N PRO A 25 2.92 -1.37 12.56
CA PRO A 25 2.32 -0.05 12.51
C PRO A 25 3.15 0.99 13.27
N ARG A 26 3.35 2.16 12.65
CA ARG A 26 3.98 3.33 13.27
C ARG A 26 3.02 4.52 13.29
N SER A 27 3.12 5.34 14.32
CA SER A 27 2.32 6.57 14.42
C SER A 27 2.95 7.72 13.62
N VAL A 28 2.11 8.49 12.94
CA VAL A 28 2.47 9.72 12.24
C VAL A 28 1.53 10.84 12.64
N ILE A 29 2.01 12.08 12.58
CA ILE A 29 1.18 13.26 12.78
C ILE A 29 0.84 13.85 11.39
N GLY A 30 -0.44 13.97 11.11
CA GLY A 30 -0.98 14.60 9.91
C GLY A 30 -0.67 16.10 9.87
N ARG A 31 -0.82 16.71 8.69
CA ARG A 31 -0.59 18.16 8.54
C ARG A 31 -1.59 19.01 9.33
N ASP A 32 -2.75 18.45 9.62
CA ASP A 32 -3.80 19.02 10.45
C ASP A 32 -3.59 18.79 11.96
N GLY A 33 -2.48 18.14 12.35
CA GLY A 33 -2.16 17.80 13.74
C GLY A 33 -2.83 16.52 14.26
N SER A 34 -3.63 15.84 13.43
CA SER A 34 -4.25 14.56 13.80
C SER A 34 -3.22 13.43 13.88
N SER A 35 -3.49 12.42 14.71
CA SER A 35 -2.64 11.22 14.81
C SER A 35 -3.19 10.12 13.93
N HIS A 36 -2.34 9.59 13.05
CA HIS A 36 -2.64 8.45 12.18
C HIS A 36 -1.67 7.31 12.44
N ARG A 37 -2.10 6.10 12.12
CA ARG A 37 -1.21 4.93 12.05
C ARG A 37 -0.95 4.59 10.59
N VAL A 38 0.30 4.24 10.30
CA VAL A 38 0.70 3.76 8.98
C VAL A 38 1.51 2.48 9.11
N ALA A 39 1.33 1.55 8.18
CA ALA A 39 2.14 0.35 8.06
C ALA A 39 2.45 0.09 6.59
N ASP A 40 3.66 -0.37 6.28
CA ASP A 40 4.00 -0.74 4.91
C ASP A 40 3.75 -2.24 4.72
N ALA A 41 2.96 -2.58 3.71
CA ALA A 41 2.69 -3.95 3.30
C ALA A 41 3.41 -4.23 1.98
N LEU A 42 4.17 -5.33 1.94
CA LEU A 42 4.73 -5.82 0.69
C LEU A 42 3.63 -6.57 -0.06
N VAL A 43 3.26 -6.07 -1.23
CA VAL A 43 2.27 -6.69 -2.10
C VAL A 43 2.84 -6.94 -3.48
N GLY A 44 2.34 -7.94 -4.18
CA GLY A 44 2.83 -8.25 -5.52
C GLY A 44 1.92 -9.17 -6.31
N ASP A 45 2.21 -9.25 -7.59
CA ASP A 45 1.65 -10.22 -8.52
C ASP A 45 2.81 -10.99 -9.21
N GLU A 46 2.50 -11.77 -10.23
CA GLU A 46 3.49 -12.48 -11.04
C GLU A 46 4.50 -11.58 -11.77
N THR A 47 4.22 -10.28 -11.89
CA THR A 47 5.06 -9.32 -12.61
C THR A 47 6.02 -8.54 -11.73
N GLY A 48 5.78 -8.51 -10.42
CA GLY A 48 6.63 -7.79 -9.49
C GLY A 48 5.99 -7.56 -8.13
N SER A 49 6.69 -6.81 -7.28
CA SER A 49 6.25 -6.44 -5.94
C SER A 49 6.49 -4.97 -5.65
N VAL A 50 5.61 -4.37 -4.85
CA VAL A 50 5.65 -2.96 -4.44
C VAL A 50 5.29 -2.85 -2.96
N LEU A 51 5.77 -1.80 -2.30
CA LEU A 51 5.32 -1.44 -0.96
C LEU A 51 4.05 -0.60 -1.05
N MET A 52 3.00 -1.05 -0.36
CA MET A 52 1.74 -0.34 -0.20
C MET A 52 1.62 0.19 1.22
N THR A 53 1.47 1.49 1.38
CA THR A 53 1.25 2.12 2.68
C THR A 53 -0.22 2.00 3.08
N LEU A 54 -0.47 1.25 4.15
CA LEU A 54 -1.77 1.10 4.79
C LEU A 54 -1.97 2.19 5.85
N TRP A 55 -3.17 2.76 5.88
CA TRP A 55 -3.54 3.83 6.82
C TRP A 55 -4.63 3.36 7.77
N ASP A 56 -4.46 3.68 9.06
CA ASP A 56 -5.44 3.49 10.13
C ASP A 56 -6.10 2.11 10.07
N ARG A 57 -7.43 2.06 9.87
CA ARG A 57 -8.23 0.81 9.85
C ARG A 57 -7.82 -0.18 8.76
N ASN A 58 -7.16 0.29 7.69
CA ASN A 58 -6.74 -0.60 6.60
C ASN A 58 -5.57 -1.50 7.04
N ILE A 59 -4.86 -1.12 8.10
CA ILE A 59 -3.79 -1.92 8.70
C ILE A 59 -4.37 -3.23 9.26
N GLU A 60 -5.49 -3.16 9.97
CA GLU A 60 -6.13 -4.36 10.53
C GLU A 60 -6.93 -5.17 9.49
N ALA A 61 -7.34 -4.53 8.38
CA ALA A 61 -8.12 -5.17 7.33
C ALA A 61 -7.29 -6.10 6.42
N VAL A 62 -5.97 -5.93 6.41
CA VAL A 62 -5.06 -6.63 5.49
C VAL A 62 -4.23 -7.65 6.26
N ARG A 63 -4.07 -8.86 5.69
CA ARG A 63 -3.29 -9.96 6.30
C ARG A 63 -2.34 -10.55 5.28
N ALA A 64 -1.16 -10.97 5.74
CA ALA A 64 -0.21 -11.71 4.92
C ALA A 64 -0.85 -12.99 4.35
N GLY A 65 -0.57 -13.28 3.08
CA GLY A 65 -1.13 -14.40 2.33
C GLY A 65 -2.48 -14.12 1.65
N ALA A 66 -3.18 -13.02 1.99
CA ALA A 66 -4.44 -12.67 1.36
C ALA A 66 -4.23 -12.14 -0.07
N VAL A 67 -5.22 -12.35 -0.94
CA VAL A 67 -5.32 -11.68 -2.23
C VAL A 67 -6.37 -10.58 -2.09
N ILE A 68 -6.00 -9.35 -2.42
CA ILE A 68 -6.85 -8.17 -2.24
C ILE A 68 -6.98 -7.41 -3.56
N GLU A 69 -8.13 -6.79 -3.76
CA GLU A 69 -8.36 -5.82 -4.83
C GLU A 69 -8.22 -4.41 -4.26
N VAL A 70 -7.26 -3.65 -4.79
CA VAL A 70 -7.05 -2.24 -4.45
C VAL A 70 -7.75 -1.39 -5.50
N ARG A 71 -8.68 -0.53 -5.07
CA ARG A 71 -9.41 0.39 -5.96
C ARG A 71 -9.08 1.84 -5.64
N ASN A 72 -9.07 2.69 -6.66
CA ASN A 72 -8.74 4.12 -6.55
C ASN A 72 -7.39 4.35 -5.84
N GLY A 73 -6.40 3.55 -6.21
CA GLY A 73 -5.04 3.64 -5.68
C GLY A 73 -4.27 4.81 -6.30
N PHE A 74 -3.26 5.31 -5.58
CA PHE A 74 -2.34 6.32 -6.08
C PHE A 74 -0.90 5.83 -5.93
N VAL A 75 -0.13 5.90 -7.03
CA VAL A 75 1.29 5.55 -7.01
C VAL A 75 2.10 6.78 -6.62
N GLY A 76 2.36 6.91 -5.32
CA GLY A 76 3.26 7.93 -4.80
C GLY A 76 4.71 7.45 -4.74
N THR A 77 5.65 8.33 -5.04
CA THR A 77 7.04 8.11 -4.64
C THR A 77 7.18 8.47 -3.17
N SER A 78 7.22 7.46 -2.31
CA SER A 78 7.68 7.68 -0.94
C SER A 78 9.20 7.87 -0.98
N ARG A 79 9.74 8.75 -0.13
CA ARG A 79 11.20 8.97 -0.03
C ARG A 79 11.86 7.69 0.47
N GLY A 80 12.33 6.85 -0.44
CA GLY A 80 13.49 6.00 -0.21
C GLY A 80 14.73 6.87 -0.33
N THR A 81 15.58 6.82 0.71
CA THR A 81 16.90 7.45 0.88
C THR A 81 17.59 8.00 -0.37
#